data_AF-A0A1I4IQX3-F1
#
_entry.id   AF-A0A1I4IQX3-F1
#
_cell.length_a   1.000
_cell.length_b   1.000
_cell.length_c   1.000
_cell.angle_alpha   90.00
_cell.angle_beta   90.00
_cell.angle_gamma   90.00
#
_symmetry.space_group_name_H-M   'P 1'
#
loop_
_entity.id
_entity.type
_entity.pdbx_description
1 polymer ?
#
loop_
_entity_poly.entity_id
_entity_poly.type
_entity_poly.pdbx_seq_one_letter_code
_entity_poly.pdbx_strand_id
1 'polypeptide(L)'
;MHFAKANYENVVYINFALEKKFSQILADGYDVASVIKNISLVDPSIKFVPNKTVIIFDEIHENPDVATTLKSFKIDSNYDVICSGSMLGINYKKIHSNSVGHKTDYEMYSMDFEEFLWAKGYNQEQIDSILSHMIELKPFNDNEIAVDTVKAWLAETGSQMKVVFNVYKDLDLKIYSELLQ
;
A
#
# COMPACT_ATOMS: atom_id res chain seq x y z
N MET A 1 -6.46 4.82 2.26
CA MET A 1 -7.22 5.75 3.13
C MET A 1 -8.55 6.25 2.54
N HIS A 2 -8.62 6.61 1.26
CA HIS A 2 -9.83 7.19 0.66
C HIS A 2 -11.08 6.31 0.84
N PHE A 3 -10.99 5.02 0.49
CA PHE A 3 -12.09 4.05 0.66
C PHE A 3 -12.61 3.99 2.11
N ALA A 4 -11.71 3.84 3.10
CA ALA A 4 -12.09 3.76 4.50
C ALA A 4 -12.86 5.01 4.97
N LYS A 5 -12.39 6.20 4.61
CA LYS A 5 -13.05 7.47 4.96
C LYS A 5 -14.40 7.66 4.26
N ALA A 6 -14.61 7.04 3.10
CA ALA A 6 -15.86 7.13 2.35
C ALA A 6 -16.94 6.15 2.85
N ASN A 7 -16.53 5.03 3.46
CA ASN A 7 -17.44 3.93 3.82
C ASN A 7 -17.65 3.76 5.33
N TYR A 8 -16.81 4.36 6.17
CA TYR A 8 -16.89 4.24 7.63
C TYR A 8 -17.06 5.61 8.29
N GLU A 9 -17.85 5.64 9.36
CA GLU A 9 -18.02 6.85 10.19
C GLU A 9 -16.72 7.15 10.96
N ASN A 10 -16.04 6.10 11.42
CA ASN A 10 -14.78 6.21 12.16
C ASN A 10 -13.71 5.34 11.50
N VAL A 11 -12.52 5.92 11.33
CA VAL A 11 -11.34 5.22 10.85
C VAL A 11 -10.28 5.33 11.94
N VAL A 12 -9.98 4.20 12.59
CA VAL A 12 -8.90 4.11 13.56
C VAL A 12 -7.68 3.59 12.82
N TYR A 13 -6.63 4.40 12.73
CA TYR A 13 -5.39 4.02 12.07
C TYR A 13 -4.24 4.08 13.06
N ILE A 14 -3.54 2.97 13.21
CA ILE A 14 -2.41 2.81 14.12
C ILE A 14 -1.24 2.26 13.32
N ASN A 15 -0.14 2.99 13.29
CA ASN A 15 1.10 2.52 12.69
C ASN A 15 2.07 2.06 13.78
N PHE A 16 2.34 0.77 13.91
CA PHE A 16 3.18 0.22 14.99
C PHE A 16 4.68 0.54 14.86
N ALA A 17 5.14 0.90 13.67
CA ALA A 17 6.51 1.38 13.48
C ALA A 17 6.69 2.78 14.08
N LEU A 18 5.73 3.67 13.84
CA LEU A 18 5.80 5.08 14.23
C LEU A 18 5.24 5.36 15.63
N GLU A 19 4.18 4.65 16.03
CA GLU A 19 3.41 4.94 17.23
C GLU A 19 3.66 3.89 18.32
N LYS A 20 4.88 3.85 18.84
CA LYS A 20 5.30 2.91 19.89
C LYS A 20 4.45 2.97 21.18
N LYS A 21 3.69 4.05 21.39
CA LYS A 21 2.68 4.18 22.46
C LYS A 21 1.63 3.06 22.43
N PHE A 22 1.33 2.48 21.26
CA PHE A 22 0.39 1.38 21.11
C PHE A 22 1.02 -0.02 21.24
N SER A 23 2.29 -0.13 21.65
CA SER A 23 2.95 -1.44 21.81
C SER A 23 2.28 -2.35 22.86
N GLN A 24 1.64 -1.77 23.87
CA GLN A 24 1.05 -2.49 25.00
C GLN A 24 -0.48 -2.63 24.94
N ILE A 25 -1.10 -2.46 23.76
CA ILE A 25 -2.57 -2.58 23.62
C ILE A 25 -3.12 -3.97 23.99
N LEU A 26 -2.24 -4.97 24.09
CA LEU A 26 -2.58 -6.36 24.43
C LEU A 26 -2.32 -6.72 25.91
N ALA A 27 -1.91 -5.76 26.75
CA ALA A 27 -1.49 -6.04 28.13
C ALA A 27 -2.58 -6.71 28.99
N ASP A 28 -3.84 -6.36 28.75
CA ASP A 28 -5.00 -6.86 29.50
C ASP A 28 -5.64 -8.13 28.86
N GLY A 29 -5.20 -8.52 27.66
CA GLY A 29 -5.77 -9.66 26.93
C GLY A 29 -5.85 -9.49 25.42
N TYR A 30 -6.34 -10.53 24.75
CA TYR A 30 -6.49 -10.61 23.28
C TYR A 30 -7.95 -10.49 22.81
N ASP A 31 -8.90 -10.27 23.72
CA ASP A 31 -10.30 -10.04 23.39
C ASP A 31 -10.52 -8.59 22.91
N VAL A 32 -11.58 -8.38 22.13
CA VAL A 32 -11.87 -7.09 21.48
C VAL A 32 -12.07 -5.97 22.50
N ALA A 33 -12.74 -6.24 23.62
CA ALA A 33 -13.03 -5.23 24.62
C ALA A 33 -11.75 -4.73 25.31
N SER A 34 -10.84 -5.64 25.68
CA SER A 34 -9.54 -5.29 26.25
C SER A 34 -8.69 -4.46 25.29
N VAL A 35 -8.61 -4.87 24.02
CA VAL A 35 -7.83 -4.15 22.99
C VAL A 35 -8.37 -2.74 22.76
N ILE A 36 -9.67 -2.59 22.56
CA ILE A 36 -10.32 -1.30 22.31
C ILE A 36 -10.19 -0.37 23.52
N LYS A 37 -10.37 -0.90 24.73
CA LYS A 37 -10.15 -0.18 25.97
C LYS A 37 -8.73 0.36 26.03
N ASN A 38 -7.73 -0.49 25.78
CA ASN A 38 -6.33 -0.08 25.85
C ASN A 38 -5.96 0.96 24.79
N ILE A 39 -6.48 0.82 23.56
CA ILE A 39 -6.30 1.86 22.53
C ILE A 39 -6.89 3.19 22.99
N SER A 40 -8.12 3.18 23.53
CA SER A 40 -8.80 4.39 24.01
C SER A 40 -8.15 4.99 25.25
N LEU A 41 -7.48 4.19 26.08
CA LEU A 41 -6.70 4.67 27.23
C LEU A 41 -5.41 5.36 26.79
N VAL A 42 -4.73 4.80 25.78
CA VAL A 42 -3.53 5.41 25.19
C VAL A 42 -3.88 6.70 24.46
N ASP A 43 -5.04 6.74 23.78
CA ASP A 43 -5.52 7.91 23.06
C ASP A 43 -7.04 8.12 23.24
N PRO A 44 -7.45 8.99 24.18
CA PRO A 44 -8.87 9.25 24.48
C PRO A 44 -9.65 9.91 23.33
N SER A 45 -8.97 10.40 22.29
CA SER A 45 -9.63 11.00 21.12
C SER A 45 -10.20 9.93 20.18
N ILE A 46 -9.69 8.70 20.25
CA ILE A 46 -10.12 7.59 19.42
C ILE A 46 -11.48 7.09 19.91
N LYS A 47 -12.43 6.98 18.98
CA LYS A 47 -13.78 6.48 19.25
C LYS A 47 -14.04 5.22 18.45
N PHE A 48 -14.70 4.28 19.12
CA PHE A 48 -15.12 3.01 18.53
C PHE A 48 -16.65 2.97 18.53
N VAL A 49 -17.22 2.98 17.33
CA VAL A 49 -18.66 2.80 17.10
C VAL A 49 -18.87 1.46 16.41
N PRO A 50 -19.53 0.48 17.07
CA PRO A 50 -19.82 -0.82 16.48
C PRO A 50 -20.48 -0.72 15.10
N ASN A 51 -20.06 -1.58 14.17
CA ASN A 51 -20.52 -1.69 12.78
C ASN A 51 -20.31 -0.43 11.93
N LYS A 52 -19.57 0.56 12.45
CA LYS A 52 -19.28 1.83 11.75
C LYS A 52 -17.82 2.25 11.82
N THR A 53 -16.98 1.39 12.40
CA THR A 53 -15.57 1.67 12.61
C THR A 53 -14.74 0.61 11.92
N VAL A 54 -13.81 1.07 11.09
CA VAL A 54 -12.72 0.23 10.59
C VAL A 54 -11.44 0.54 11.37
N ILE A 55 -10.73 -0.51 11.76
CA ILE A 55 -9.44 -0.44 12.44
C ILE A 55 -8.37 -0.88 11.46
N ILE A 56 -7.37 -0.04 11.25
CA ILE A 56 -6.24 -0.29 10.37
C ILE A 56 -4.99 -0.40 11.23
N PHE A 57 -4.46 -1.62 11.31
CA PHE A 57 -3.20 -1.94 11.95
C PHE A 57 -2.10 -1.98 10.89
N ASP A 58 -1.32 -0.91 10.81
CA ASP A 58 -0.22 -0.80 9.86
C ASP A 58 1.11 -1.20 10.48
N GLU A 59 1.98 -1.75 9.62
CA GLU A 59 3.25 -2.38 10.00
C GLU A 59 3.10 -3.39 11.15
N ILE A 60 2.13 -4.31 11.03
CA ILE A 60 1.82 -5.32 12.06
C ILE A 60 3.01 -6.20 12.46
N HIS A 61 4.04 -6.29 11.61
CA HIS A 61 5.26 -7.03 11.92
C HIS A 61 6.09 -6.42 13.06
N GLU A 62 5.87 -5.14 13.38
CA GLU A 62 6.44 -4.45 14.54
C GLU A 62 5.74 -4.81 15.85
N ASN A 63 4.50 -5.31 15.79
CA ASN A 63 3.75 -5.85 16.93
C ASN A 63 3.01 -7.14 16.54
N PRO A 64 3.75 -8.24 16.30
CA PRO A 64 3.19 -9.45 15.69
C PRO A 64 2.14 -10.16 16.56
N ASP A 65 2.13 -9.89 17.86
CA ASP A 65 1.18 -10.51 18.79
C ASP A 65 -0.26 -9.99 18.57
N VAL A 66 -0.42 -8.82 17.92
CA VAL A 66 -1.72 -8.27 17.49
C VAL A 66 -2.42 -9.21 16.51
N ALA A 67 -1.68 -10.00 15.73
CA ALA A 67 -2.28 -10.99 14.84
C ALA A 67 -3.17 -12.01 15.58
N THR A 68 -2.88 -12.27 16.86
CA THR A 68 -3.67 -13.19 17.71
C THR A 68 -5.08 -12.65 17.99
N THR A 69 -5.26 -11.33 18.00
CA THR A 69 -6.58 -10.72 18.28
C THR A 69 -7.52 -10.84 17.10
N LEU A 70 -7.02 -11.11 15.88
CA LEU A 70 -7.84 -11.18 14.66
C LEU A 70 -8.94 -12.22 14.76
N LYS A 71 -8.69 -13.34 15.46
CA LYS A 71 -9.71 -14.34 15.77
C LYS A 71 -10.84 -13.75 16.62
N SER A 72 -10.49 -13.01 17.68
CA SER A 72 -11.46 -12.35 18.55
C SER A 72 -12.28 -11.32 17.78
N PHE A 73 -11.63 -10.48 16.97
CA PHE A 73 -12.32 -9.49 16.12
C PHE A 73 -13.26 -10.16 15.12
N LYS A 74 -12.83 -11.27 14.50
CA LYS A 74 -13.67 -12.01 13.56
C LYS A 74 -14.92 -12.59 14.20
N ILE A 75 -14.81 -13.11 15.43
CA ILE A 75 -15.93 -13.69 16.18
C ILE A 75 -16.87 -12.60 16.71
N ASP A 76 -16.31 -11.51 17.24
CA ASP A 76 -17.08 -10.38 17.78
C ASP A 76 -17.86 -9.63 16.70
N SER A 77 -17.28 -9.50 15.50
CA SER A 77 -17.91 -8.94 14.29
C SER A 77 -18.40 -7.49 14.38
N ASN A 78 -18.12 -6.77 15.46
CA ASN A 78 -18.52 -5.37 15.61
C ASN A 78 -17.59 -4.39 14.87
N TYR A 79 -16.41 -4.84 14.44
CA TYR A 79 -15.39 -3.97 13.83
C TYR A 79 -14.75 -4.67 12.64
N ASP A 80 -14.60 -3.94 11.55
CA ASP A 80 -13.76 -4.37 10.45
C ASP A 80 -12.30 -4.08 10.78
N VAL A 81 -11.42 -5.05 10.55
CA VAL A 81 -9.99 -4.94 10.84
C VAL A 81 -9.20 -5.21 9.58
N ILE A 82 -8.32 -4.26 9.23
CA ILE A 82 -7.38 -4.37 8.12
C ILE A 82 -5.97 -4.33 8.69
N CYS A 83 -5.13 -5.28 8.28
CA CYS A 83 -3.73 -5.31 8.67
C CYS A 83 -2.85 -5.11 7.45
N SER A 84 -1.79 -4.32 7.60
CA SER A 84 -0.79 -4.04 6.57
C SER A 84 0.61 -4.32 7.10
N GLY A 85 1.52 -4.68 6.20
CA GLY A 85 2.94 -4.83 6.51
C GLY A 85 3.77 -4.99 5.25
N SER A 86 4.74 -4.10 5.05
CA SER A 86 5.60 -4.10 3.86
C SER A 86 6.68 -5.21 3.91
N MET A 87 7.21 -5.48 5.10
CA MET A 87 8.30 -6.47 5.34
C MET A 87 7.81 -7.73 6.04
N LEU A 88 6.66 -8.26 5.63
CA LEU A 88 6.06 -9.40 6.29
C LEU A 88 6.96 -10.66 6.30
N GLY A 89 7.87 -10.83 5.34
CA GLY A 89 8.64 -12.07 5.12
C GLY A 89 9.43 -12.64 6.32
N ILE A 90 9.91 -11.84 7.27
CA ILE A 90 10.70 -12.35 8.41
C ILE A 90 9.80 -12.82 9.56
N ASN A 91 8.74 -12.07 9.87
CA ASN A 91 7.79 -12.37 10.95
C ASN A 91 6.50 -13.05 10.46
N TYR A 92 6.39 -13.34 9.15
CA TYR A 92 5.19 -13.89 8.53
C TYR A 92 4.75 -15.19 9.19
N LYS A 93 5.70 -16.07 9.53
CA LYS A 93 5.38 -17.37 10.16
C LYS A 93 4.63 -17.20 11.47
N LYS A 94 5.04 -16.25 12.32
CA LYS A 94 4.40 -15.98 13.62
C LYS A 94 3.03 -15.34 13.45
N ILE A 95 2.91 -14.37 12.53
CA ILE A 95 1.65 -13.70 12.20
C ILE A 95 0.65 -14.70 11.60
N HIS A 96 1.11 -15.53 10.67
CA HIS A 96 0.30 -16.52 9.98
C HIS A 96 -0.13 -17.65 10.93
N SER A 97 0.76 -18.16 11.80
CA SER A 97 0.39 -19.21 12.77
C SER A 97 -0.66 -18.73 13.77
N ASN A 98 -0.62 -17.46 14.16
CA ASN A 98 -1.51 -16.91 15.19
C ASN A 98 -2.90 -16.52 14.66
N SER A 99 -3.10 -16.49 13.34
CA SER A 99 -4.32 -15.99 12.71
C SER A 99 -4.97 -16.96 11.71
N VAL A 100 -4.50 -18.21 11.66
CA VAL A 100 -4.98 -19.24 10.71
C VAL A 100 -6.51 -19.35 10.72
N GLY A 101 -7.14 -19.24 9.54
CA GLY A 101 -8.58 -19.44 9.33
C GLY A 101 -9.49 -18.27 9.71
N HIS A 102 -8.94 -17.18 10.25
CA HIS A 102 -9.73 -16.00 10.68
C HIS A 102 -9.39 -14.72 9.92
N LYS A 103 -8.58 -14.83 8.86
CA LYS A 103 -8.18 -13.74 7.97
C LYS A 103 -8.31 -14.15 6.51
N THR A 104 -8.39 -13.15 5.65
CA THR A 104 -8.18 -13.29 4.21
C THR A 104 -6.89 -12.55 3.88
N ASP A 105 -5.91 -13.26 3.35
CA ASP A 105 -4.63 -12.68 2.95
C ASP A 105 -4.70 -12.18 1.50
N TYR A 106 -4.22 -10.95 1.30
CA TYR A 106 -3.98 -10.38 -0.02
C TYR A 106 -2.51 -10.01 -0.10
N GLU A 107 -1.78 -10.69 -0.99
CA GLU A 107 -0.42 -10.29 -1.33
C GLU A 107 -0.49 -9.25 -2.44
N MET A 108 0.01 -8.06 -2.16
CA MET A 108 0.04 -6.94 -3.10
C MET A 108 1.49 -6.64 -3.48
N TYR A 109 1.71 -6.36 -4.76
CA TYR A 109 3.00 -6.01 -5.31
C TYR A 109 3.04 -4.52 -5.66
N SER A 110 4.25 -4.01 -5.93
CA SER A 110 4.39 -2.67 -6.50
C SER A 110 3.71 -2.63 -7.87
N MET A 111 3.03 -1.53 -8.13
CA MET A 111 2.33 -1.27 -9.39
C MET A 111 3.29 -1.39 -10.56
N ASP A 112 2.94 -2.17 -11.57
CA ASP A 112 3.72 -2.22 -12.80
C ASP A 112 3.48 -0.98 -13.68
N PHE A 113 4.16 -0.89 -14.82
CA PHE A 113 4.02 0.28 -15.70
C PHE A 113 2.64 0.36 -16.35
N GLU A 114 2.02 -0.78 -16.67
CA GLU A 114 0.69 -0.82 -17.29
C GLU A 114 -0.38 -0.35 -16.30
N GLU A 115 -0.34 -0.86 -15.08
CA GLU A 115 -1.24 -0.46 -14.00
C GLU A 115 -1.09 1.04 -13.66
N PHE A 116 0.13 1.58 -13.77
CA PHE A 116 0.37 3.01 -13.65
C PHE A 116 -0.31 3.82 -14.75
N LEU A 117 -0.23 3.37 -16.01
CA LEU A 117 -0.90 4.03 -17.14
C LEU A 117 -2.42 4.01 -16.94
N TRP A 118 -3.00 2.89 -16.49
CA TRP A 118 -4.42 2.84 -16.11
C TRP A 118 -4.75 3.86 -15.01
N ALA A 119 -3.94 3.93 -13.96
CA ALA A 119 -4.14 4.87 -12.86
C ALA A 119 -4.05 6.35 -13.29
N LYS A 120 -3.26 6.66 -14.32
CA LYS A 120 -3.17 8.00 -14.93
C LYS A 120 -4.29 8.29 -15.95
N GLY A 121 -5.14 7.32 -16.26
CA GLY A 121 -6.31 7.48 -17.14
C GLY A 121 -6.03 7.23 -18.63
N TYR A 122 -4.94 6.52 -18.95
CA TYR A 122 -4.68 6.07 -20.32
C TYR A 122 -5.67 4.98 -20.70
N ASN A 123 -6.21 5.08 -21.92
CA ASN A 123 -7.09 4.04 -22.47
C ASN A 123 -6.27 2.90 -23.10
N GLN A 124 -6.94 1.78 -23.40
CA GLN A 124 -6.27 0.59 -23.93
C GLN A 124 -5.54 0.85 -25.25
N GLU A 125 -6.11 1.65 -26.16
CA GLU A 125 -5.46 1.96 -27.44
C GLU A 125 -4.13 2.72 -27.24
N GLN A 126 -4.08 3.63 -26.27
CA GLN A 126 -2.86 4.37 -25.92
C GLN A 126 -1.81 3.44 -25.30
N ILE A 127 -2.23 2.54 -24.41
CA ILE A 127 -1.35 1.56 -23.76
C ILE A 127 -0.78 0.58 -24.78
N ASP A 128 -1.63 0.04 -25.66
CA ASP A 128 -1.23 -0.87 -26.73
C ASP A 128 -0.25 -0.19 -27.70
N SER A 129 -0.48 1.09 -28.01
CA SER A 129 0.45 1.90 -28.81
C SER A 129 1.81 2.02 -28.12
N ILE A 130 1.83 2.32 -26.82
CA ILE A 130 3.07 2.43 -26.03
C ILE A 130 3.82 1.10 -26.00
N LEU A 131 3.10 0.00 -25.72
CA LEU A 131 3.66 -1.35 -25.70
C LEU A 131 4.24 -1.74 -27.06
N SER A 132 3.54 -1.45 -28.17
CA SER A 132 4.01 -1.74 -29.53
C SER A 132 5.32 -1.00 -29.83
N HIS A 133 5.42 0.27 -29.44
CA HIS A 133 6.66 1.04 -29.61
C HIS A 133 7.82 0.45 -28.80
N MET A 134 7.57 0.01 -27.57
CA MET A 134 8.58 -0.64 -26.73
C MET A 134 9.05 -1.99 -27.31
N ILE A 135 8.13 -2.83 -27.81
CA ILE A 135 8.45 -4.13 -28.42
C ILE A 135 9.22 -3.95 -29.73
N GLU A 136 8.79 -3.03 -30.58
CA GLU A 136 9.40 -2.76 -31.88
C GLU A 136 10.68 -1.92 -31.78
N LEU A 137 11.05 -1.48 -30.57
CA LEU A 137 12.13 -0.51 -30.32
C LEU A 137 11.97 0.77 -31.15
N LYS A 138 10.72 1.12 -31.45
CA LYS A 138 10.35 2.28 -32.25
C LYS A 138 10.32 3.51 -31.36
N PRO A 139 11.03 4.60 -31.71
CA PRO A 139 11.00 5.82 -30.93
C PRO A 139 9.59 6.36 -30.81
N PHE A 140 9.23 6.84 -29.62
CA PHE A 140 8.07 7.69 -29.44
C PHE A 140 8.26 8.98 -30.24
N ASN A 141 7.17 9.54 -30.78
CA ASN A 141 7.23 10.89 -31.35
C ASN A 141 7.50 11.92 -30.24
N ASP A 142 7.89 13.15 -30.62
CA ASP A 142 8.29 14.26 -29.72
C ASP A 142 7.19 14.72 -28.72
N ASN A 143 6.11 13.96 -28.57
CA ASN A 143 5.15 14.17 -27.50
C ASN A 143 5.87 13.99 -26.16
N GLU A 144 6.19 15.12 -25.51
CA GLU A 144 6.77 15.24 -24.16
C GLU A 144 6.09 14.28 -23.15
N ILE A 145 4.81 13.97 -23.38
CA ILE A 145 3.98 13.03 -22.66
C ILE A 145 4.66 11.68 -22.40
N ALA A 146 5.30 11.04 -23.39
CA ALA A 146 5.84 9.69 -23.18
C ALA A 146 7.05 9.68 -22.22
N VAL A 147 7.92 10.68 -22.36
CA VAL A 147 9.12 10.83 -21.52
C VAL A 147 8.73 11.23 -20.11
N ASP A 148 7.85 12.21 -19.97
CA ASP A 148 7.42 12.69 -18.65
C ASP A 148 6.58 11.65 -17.90
N THR A 149 5.81 10.83 -18.61
CA THR A 149 5.07 9.70 -18.01
C THR A 149 6.02 8.65 -17.45
N VAL A 150 7.06 8.28 -18.21
CA VAL A 150 8.07 7.32 -17.75
C VAL A 150 8.87 7.90 -16.57
N LYS A 151 9.25 9.18 -16.60
CA LYS A 151 9.92 9.83 -15.46
C LYS A 151 9.02 9.89 -14.23
N ALA A 152 7.75 10.24 -14.39
CA ALA A 152 6.78 10.27 -13.30
C ALA A 152 6.63 8.88 -12.69
N TRP A 153 6.54 7.84 -13.51
CA TRP A 153 6.52 6.46 -13.02
C TRP A 153 7.78 6.08 -12.25
N LEU A 154 8.97 6.39 -12.77
CA LEU A 154 10.25 6.11 -12.09
C LEU A 154 10.34 6.83 -10.75
N ALA A 155 9.93 8.11 -10.69
CA ALA A 155 9.94 8.90 -9.48
C ALA A 155 8.90 8.43 -8.44
N GLU A 156 7.70 8.03 -8.88
CA GLU A 156 6.60 7.61 -8.00
C GLU A 156 6.76 6.17 -7.49
N THR A 157 7.34 5.27 -8.29
CA THR A 157 7.45 3.85 -7.94
C THR A 157 8.83 3.44 -7.41
N GLY A 158 9.87 4.24 -7.66
CA GLY A 158 11.26 3.85 -7.39
C GLY A 158 11.72 2.65 -8.22
N SER A 159 11.03 2.36 -9.32
CA SER A 159 11.30 1.20 -10.17
C SER A 159 12.72 1.21 -10.75
N GLN A 160 13.38 0.05 -10.75
CA GLN A 160 14.70 -0.15 -11.36
C GLN A 160 14.62 -0.59 -12.83
N MET A 161 13.44 -0.53 -13.45
CA MET A 161 13.25 -0.89 -14.85
C MET A 161 14.07 0.04 -15.75
N LYS A 162 14.88 -0.54 -16.62
CA LYS A 162 15.65 0.21 -17.63
C LYS A 162 14.78 0.45 -18.85
N VAL A 163 14.32 1.68 -19.04
CA VAL A 163 13.69 2.10 -20.30
C VAL A 163 14.79 2.60 -21.23
N VAL A 164 15.03 1.88 -22.33
CA VAL A 164 16.01 2.26 -23.35
C VAL A 164 15.31 3.15 -24.37
N PHE A 165 15.55 4.45 -24.29
CA PHE A 165 15.12 5.40 -25.32
C PHE A 165 16.13 5.39 -26.47
N ASN A 166 15.71 4.92 -27.65
CA ASN A 166 16.51 5.03 -28.86
C ASN A 166 16.27 6.40 -29.50
N VAL A 167 17.30 7.25 -29.53
CA VAL A 167 17.21 8.62 -30.06
C VAL A 167 18.09 8.73 -31.30
N TYR A 168 17.55 9.28 -32.39
CA TYR A 168 18.18 9.27 -33.72
C TYR A 168 18.80 10.61 -34.14
N LYS A 169 18.93 11.59 -33.22
CA LYS A 169 19.57 12.89 -33.52
C LYS A 169 20.48 13.36 -32.37
N ASP A 170 21.69 13.79 -32.74
CA ASP A 170 22.74 14.27 -31.83
C ASP A 170 22.33 15.52 -31.01
N LEU A 171 21.31 16.26 -31.44
CA LEU A 171 20.84 17.47 -30.75
C LEU A 171 20.02 17.15 -29.48
N ASP A 172 19.41 15.97 -29.42
CA ASP A 172 18.51 15.57 -28.34
C ASP A 172 19.28 14.99 -27.13
N LEU A 173 20.47 14.43 -27.37
CA LEU A 173 21.37 13.88 -26.33
C LEU A 173 21.68 14.89 -25.21
N LYS A 174 21.75 16.18 -25.54
CA LYS A 174 22.07 17.24 -24.58
C LYS A 174 20.89 17.52 -23.63
N ILE A 175 19.67 17.50 -24.14
CA ILE A 175 18.43 17.70 -23.37
C ILE A 175 18.20 16.50 -22.44
N TYR A 176 18.42 15.27 -22.91
CA TYR A 176 18.23 14.07 -22.08
C TYR A 176 19.33 13.87 -21.02
N SER A 177 20.56 14.34 -21.27
CA SER A 177 21.64 14.27 -20.26
C SER A 177 21.39 15.17 -19.03
N GLU A 178 20.59 16.22 -19.18
CA GLU A 178 20.19 17.10 -18.08
C GLU A 178 18.93 16.60 -17.34
N LEU A 179 18.17 15.68 -17.94
CA LEU A 179 16.93 15.13 -17.41
C LEU A 179 17.10 13.83 -16.60
N LEU A 180 18.31 13.24 -16.61
CA LEU A 180 18.67 12.00 -15.90
C LEU A 180 19.67 12.23 -14.74
N GLN A 181 19.92 13.48 -14.37
CA GLN A 181 20.56 13.87 -13.10
C GLN A 181 19.47 14.24 -12.09
#